data_AF-A0A530M1T8-F1
#
_entry.id   AF-A0A530M1T8-F1
#
_cell.length_a   1.000
_cell.length_b   1.000
_cell.length_c   1.000
_cell.angle_alpha   90.00
_cell.angle_beta   90.00
_cell.angle_gamma   90.00
#
_symmetry.space_group_name_H-M   'P 1'
#
loop_
_entity.id
_entity.type
_entity.pdbx_description
1 polymer ?
#
loop_
_entity_poly.entity_id
_entity_poly.type
_entity_poly.pdbx_seq_one_letter_code
_entity_poly.pdbx_strand_id
1 'polypeptide(L)' 'MPAENYSFLDVAVLDAVRLRFAAGDAIAILSADLEQVIWANGPGAAVFGYPDIGAIIGAAAGLPLIARRQIMATSGFP' A
#
# COMPACT_ATOMS: atom_id res chain seq x y z
N MET A 1 15.48 -5.04 11.75
CA MET A 1 15.66 -6.09 10.72
C MET A 1 15.94 -5.38 9.41
N PRO A 2 16.89 -5.81 8.57
CA PRO A 2 16.96 -5.25 7.23
C PRO A 2 15.61 -5.58 6.57
N ALA A 3 14.92 -4.59 6.03
CA ALA A 3 13.71 -4.83 5.29
C ALA A 3 14.10 -5.74 4.12
N GLU A 4 13.74 -7.02 4.19
CA GLU A 4 13.81 -7.89 3.02
C GLU A 4 13.01 -7.17 1.94
N ASN A 5 13.70 -6.82 0.86
CA ASN A 5 13.09 -6.09 -0.23
C ASN A 5 12.22 -7.08 -1.00
N TYR A 6 10.99 -7.30 -0.52
CA TYR A 6 10.04 -8.20 -1.17
C TYR A 6 9.82 -7.73 -2.60
N SER A 7 9.91 -8.65 -3.56
CA SER A 7 9.57 -8.34 -4.94
C SER A 7 8.10 -7.98 -5.03
N PHE A 8 7.73 -7.16 -6.02
CA PHE A 8 6.34 -6.86 -6.31
C PHE A 8 5.49 -8.13 -6.43
N LEU A 9 6.02 -9.17 -7.09
CA LEU A 9 5.33 -10.44 -7.29
C LEU A 9 5.14 -11.22 -6.00
N ASP A 10 6.06 -11.11 -5.04
CA ASP A 10 5.96 -11.82 -3.76
C ASP A 10 4.75 -11.34 -2.96
N VAL A 11 4.44 -10.04 -3.05
CA VAL A 11 3.28 -9.43 -2.40
C VAL A 11 1.99 -9.66 -3.19
N ALA A 12 2.05 -9.58 -4.53
CA ALA A 12 0.87 -9.73 -5.38
C ALA A 12 0.21 -11.12 -5.30
N VAL A 13 0.97 -12.15 -4.92
CA VAL A 13 0.46 -13.52 -4.76
C VAL A 13 -0.08 -13.83 -3.37
N LEU A 14 0.09 -12.94 -2.38
CA LEU A 14 -0.46 -13.14 -1.04
C LEU A 14 -1.99 -13.21 -1.11
N ASP A 15 -2.60 -14.18 -0.42
CA ASP A 15 -4.05 -14.41 -0.49
C ASP A 15 -4.87 -13.15 -0.17
N ALA A 16 -4.41 -12.34 0.80
CA ALA A 16 -5.04 -11.08 1.18
C ALA A 16 -5.03 -10.01 0.08
N VAL A 17 -4.10 -10.09 -0.87
CA VAL A 17 -3.93 -9.13 -1.97
C VAL A 17 -4.52 -9.70 -3.27
N ARG A 18 -4.27 -10.98 -3.55
CA ARG A 18 -4.49 -11.63 -4.83
C ARG A 18 -5.91 -11.49 -5.36
N LEU A 19 -6.93 -11.67 -4.52
CA LEU A 19 -8.32 -11.63 -4.96
C LEU A 19 -8.74 -10.23 -5.45
N ARG A 20 -8.43 -9.20 -4.66
CA ARG A 20 -8.75 -7.81 -4.99
C ARG A 20 -7.88 -7.31 -6.15
N PHE A 21 -6.63 -7.76 -6.19
CA PHE A 21 -5.72 -7.46 -7.28
C PHE A 21 -6.24 -8.00 -8.62
N ALA A 22 -6.70 -9.26 -8.64
CA ALA A 22 -7.32 -9.87 -9.82
C ALA A 22 -8.64 -9.20 -10.23
N ALA A 23 -9.36 -8.60 -9.28
CA ALA A 23 -10.57 -7.81 -9.55
C ALA A 23 -10.27 -6.43 -10.14
N GLY A 24 -8.99 -6.00 -10.17
CA GLY A 24 -8.59 -4.68 -10.65
C GLY A 24 -8.78 -3.57 -9.62
N ASP A 25 -9.00 -3.89 -8.35
CA ASP A 25 -9.15 -2.90 -7.28
C ASP A 25 -7.84 -2.12 -7.07
N ALA A 26 -7.95 -0.85 -6.64
CA ALA A 26 -6.80 -0.07 -6.19
C ALA A 26 -6.34 -0.58 -4.82
N ILE A 27 -5.07 -0.94 -4.71
CA ILE A 27 -4.50 -1.52 -3.49
C ILE A 27 -3.15 -0.88 -3.20
N ALA A 28 -2.97 -0.45 -1.96
CA ALA A 28 -1.68 -0.06 -1.40
C ALA A 28 -1.52 -0.69 -0.01
N ILE A 29 -0.29 -1.11 0.30
CA ILE A 29 0.14 -1.60 1.60
C ILE A 29 1.07 -0.54 2.17
N LEU A 30 0.76 -0.11 3.39
CA LEU A 30 1.48 0.94 4.10
C LEU A 30 2.21 0.35 5.31
N SER A 31 3.23 1.05 5.79
CA SER A 31 3.78 0.83 7.12
C SER A 31 2.69 1.04 8.19
N ALA A 32 2.85 0.38 9.34
CA ALA A 32 1.85 0.45 10.41
C ALA A 32 1.66 1.87 10.98
N ASP A 33 2.69 2.71 10.92
CA ASP A 33 2.60 4.13 11.27
C ASP A 33 1.88 5.00 10.20
N LEU A 34 1.53 4.40 9.06
CA LEU A 34 0.92 5.02 7.88
C LEU A 34 1.79 6.08 7.20
N GLU A 35 3.11 6.01 7.37
CA GLU A 35 4.02 7.04 6.84
C GLU A 35 4.65 6.65 5.50
N GLN A 36 4.78 5.37 5.19
CA GLN A 36 5.46 4.88 4.00
C GLN A 36 4.58 3.91 3.21
N VAL A 37 4.64 3.99 1.88
CA VAL A 37 4.09 2.98 0.98
C VAL A 37 5.09 1.85 0.83
N ILE A 38 4.73 0.65 1.28
CA ILE A 38 5.56 -0.56 1.17
C ILE A 38 5.33 -1.22 -0.20
N TRP A 39 4.09 -1.20 -0.69
CA TRP A 39 3.71 -1.79 -1.97
C TRP A 39 2.45 -1.12 -2.50
N ALA A 40 2.31 -1.01 -3.82
CA ALA A 40 1.05 -0.63 -4.46
C ALA A 40 0.96 -1.23 -5.86
N ASN A 41 -0.24 -1.58 -6.32
CA ASN A 41 -0.47 -1.87 -7.73
C ASN A 41 -0.63 -0.57 -8.54
N GLY A 42 -0.71 -0.67 -9.87
CA GLY A 42 -0.87 0.50 -10.74
C GLY A 42 -2.03 1.43 -10.35
N PRO A 43 -3.27 0.91 -10.21
CA PRO A 43 -4.39 1.73 -9.74
C PRO A 43 -4.20 2.31 -8.32
N GLY A 44 -3.57 1.56 -7.41
CA GLY A 44 -3.20 2.04 -6.08
C GLY A 44 -2.21 3.21 -6.16
N ALA A 45 -1.19 3.12 -7.00
CA ALA A 45 -0.23 4.20 -7.23
C ALA A 45 -0.93 5.47 -7.74
N ALA A 46 -1.89 5.32 -8.65
CA ALA A 46 -2.67 6.43 -9.19
C ALA A 46 -3.50 7.17 -8.13
N VAL A 47 -4.00 6.47 -7.10
CA VAL A 47 -4.71 7.11 -5.97
C VAL A 47 -3.82 8.10 -5.21
N PHE A 48 -2.52 7.81 -5.12
CA PHE A 48 -1.53 8.70 -4.50
C PHE A 48 -0.91 9.70 -5.50
N GLY A 49 -1.35 9.72 -6.76
CA GLY A 49 -0.84 10.62 -7.79
C GLY A 49 0.49 10.20 -8.42
N TYR A 50 0.89 8.93 -8.30
CA TYR A 50 2.11 8.40 -8.91
C TYR A 50 1.81 7.73 -10.27
N PRO A 51 2.71 7.87 -11.26
CA PRO A 51 2.49 7.38 -12.61
C PRO A 51 2.69 5.87 -12.77
N ASP A 52 3.46 5.24 -11.89
CA ASP A 52 3.75 3.81 -11.92
C ASP A 52 4.15 3.25 -10.55
N ILE A 53 4.21 1.92 -10.45
CA ILE A 53 4.50 1.20 -9.21
C ILE A 53 5.93 1.42 -8.70
N GLY A 54 6.90 1.65 -9.59
CA GLY A 54 8.30 1.84 -9.21
C GLY A 54 8.52 3.20 -8.55
N ALA A 55 7.74 4.21 -8.96
CA ALA A 55 7.83 5.56 -8.42
C ALA A 55 7.26 5.71 -7.00
N ILE A 56 6.32 4.86 -6.59
CA ILE A 56 5.64 4.98 -5.29
C ILE A 56 6.22 4.07 -4.19
N ILE A 57 6.81 2.93 -4.55
CA ILE A 57 7.35 1.99 -3.55
C ILE A 57 8.46 2.68 -2.76
N GLY A 58 8.31 2.70 -1.43
CA GLY A 58 9.22 3.37 -0.50
C GLY A 58 8.96 4.87 -0.32
N ALA A 59 8.05 5.47 -1.09
CA ALA A 59 7.68 6.88 -0.94
C ALA A 59 6.86 7.13 0.33
N ALA A 60 6.82 8.38 0.76
CA ALA A 60 5.93 8.81 1.84
C ALA A 60 4.47 8.66 1.41
N ALA A 61 3.62 8.09 2.27
CA ALA A 61 2.20 7.89 1.97
C ALA A 61 1.42 9.21 1.81
N GLY A 62 1.91 10.30 2.41
CA GLY A 62 1.33 11.65 2.22
C GLY A 62 -0.11 11.79 2.69
N LEU A 63 -0.60 10.86 3.53
CA LEU A 63 -2.00 10.84 3.96
C LEU A 63 -2.31 12.06 4.85
N PRO A 64 -3.38 12.82 4.54
CA PRO A 64 -3.86 13.87 5.43
C PRO A 64 -4.19 13.32 6.83
N LEU A 65 -4.05 14.17 7.85
CA LEU A 65 -4.29 13.77 9.25
C LEU A 65 -5.65 13.09 9.46
N ILE A 66 -6.69 13.56 8.77
CA ILE A 66 -8.03 12.97 8.88
C ILE A 66 -8.09 11.55 8.31
N ALA A 67 -7.41 11.29 7.19
CA ALA A 67 -7.34 9.97 6.58
C ALA A 67 -6.59 8.98 7.48
N ARG A 68 -5.44 9.41 8.05
CA ARG A 68 -4.69 8.58 9.02
C ARG A 68 -5.58 8.18 10.20
N ARG A 69 -6.32 9.14 10.78
CA ARG A 69 -7.23 8.88 11.91
C ARG A 69 -8.36 7.93 11.55
N GLN A 70 -8.94 8.06 10.36
CA GLN A 70 -10.01 7.18 9.91
C GLN A 70 -9.52 5.73 9.75
N ILE A 71 -8.32 5.54 9.17
CA ILE A 71 -7.72 4.21 9.04
C ILE A 71 -7.40 3.62 10.42
N MET A 72 -6.78 4.41 11.31
CA MET A 72 -6.44 3.99 12.69
C MET A 72 -7.67 3.63 13.54
N ALA A 73 -8.85 4.16 13.20
CA ALA A 73 -10.09 3.85 13.90
C ALA A 73 -10.77 2.56 13.41
N THR A 74 -10.26 1.93 12.34
CA THR A 74 -10.81 0.67 11.84
C THR A 74 -10.50 -0.50 12.78
N SER A 75 -11.45 -1.42 12.92
CA SER A 75 -11.25 -2.63 13.73
C SER A 75 -10.11 -3.48 13.16
N GLY A 76 -9.17 -3.86 14.01
CA GLY A 76 -8.02 -4.67 13.59
C GLY A 76 -6.84 -3.87 13.01
N PHE A 77 -6.88 -2.54 13.11
CA PHE A 77 -5.66 -1.74 12.97
C PHE A 77 -4.64 -2.15 14.04
N PRO A 78 -3.37 -2.43 13.68
CA PRO A 78 -2.35 -2.94 14.60
C PRO A 78 -1.98 -1.96 15.71
#